data_AF-A0A1G8WUQ3-F1
#
_entry.id   AF-A0A1G8WUQ3-F1
#
_cell.length_a   1.000
_cell.length_b   1.000
_cell.length_c   1.000
_cell.angle_alpha   90.00
_cell.angle_beta   90.00
_cell.angle_gamma   90.00
#
_symmetry.space_group_name_H-M   'P 1'
#
loop_
_entity.id
_entity.type
_entity.pdbx_description
1 polymer ?
#
loop_
_entity_poly.entity_id
_entity_poly.type
_entity_poly.pdbx_seq_one_letter_code
_entity_poly.pdbx_strand_id
1 'polypeptide(L)'
;MNKNRVFSPLLLLMALMSFGVNSSDKASIEALQENVRVKQSQYDSKLKELRLIEAELEDAKKALKTATAPKRSRKIGEQVSDVPCECVFNSKRMWNPEKILWNNQYWKCSEYNDETGECLGVEVMSPEEVKKIKK
;
A
#
# COMPACT_ATOMS: atom_id res chain seq x y z
N MET A 1 -3.90 -55.07 68.52
CA MET A 1 -4.75 -54.84 67.32
C MET A 1 -5.83 -53.84 67.68
N ASN A 2 -5.79 -52.59 67.19
CA ASN A 2 -6.97 -51.98 66.54
C ASN A 2 -6.58 -50.71 65.78
N LYS A 3 -7.27 -50.51 64.67
CA LYS A 3 -6.82 -49.80 63.47
C LYS A 3 -7.10 -48.28 63.55
N ASN A 4 -6.08 -47.48 63.27
CA ASN A 4 -6.22 -46.05 62.99
C ASN A 4 -7.12 -45.84 61.77
N ARG A 5 -8.32 -45.27 61.96
CA ARG A 5 -9.13 -44.72 60.86
C ARG A 5 -8.67 -43.29 60.59
N VAL A 6 -7.79 -43.12 59.61
CA VAL A 6 -7.50 -41.82 59.02
C VAL A 6 -8.62 -41.52 58.03
N PHE A 7 -9.54 -40.63 58.39
CA PHE A 7 -10.53 -40.11 57.46
C PHE A 7 -9.80 -39.21 56.45
N SER A 8 -9.69 -39.66 55.21
CA SER A 8 -9.05 -38.90 54.13
C SER A 8 -9.98 -37.76 53.69
N PRO A 9 -9.63 -36.47 53.88
CA PRO A 9 -10.45 -35.34 53.43
C PRO A 9 -10.58 -35.28 51.90
N LEU A 10 -9.75 -36.03 51.17
CA LEU A 10 -9.81 -36.17 49.72
C LEU A 10 -11.11 -36.84 49.24
N LEU A 11 -11.71 -37.71 50.06
CA LEU A 11 -12.97 -38.38 49.72
C LEU A 11 -14.20 -37.48 49.90
N LEU A 12 -14.11 -36.43 50.71
CA LEU A 12 -15.21 -35.48 50.91
C LEU A 12 -15.26 -34.42 49.79
N LEU A 13 -14.13 -34.07 49.19
CA LEU A 13 -14.08 -33.09 48.09
C LEU A 13 -14.59 -33.64 46.75
N MET A 14 -14.51 -34.96 46.52
CA MET A 14 -14.98 -35.57 45.27
C MET A 14 -16.52 -35.74 45.23
N ALA A 15 -17.21 -35.61 46.37
CA ALA A 15 -18.67 -35.74 46.43
C ALA A 15 -19.43 -34.47 46.01
N LEU A 16 -18.76 -33.32 45.88
CA LEU A 16 -19.40 -32.03 45.58
C LEU A 16 -19.26 -31.58 44.12
N MET A 17 -18.57 -32.34 43.26
CA MET A 17 -18.41 -32.01 41.83
C MET A 17 -19.53 -32.58 40.94
N SER A 18 -20.53 -33.26 41.51
CA SER A 18 -21.69 -33.75 40.76
C SER A 18 -22.76 -32.66 40.62
N PHE A 19 -22.37 -31.47 40.14
CA PHE A 19 -23.34 -30.50 39.66
C PHE A 19 -23.90 -31.02 38.34
N GLY A 20 -25.15 -31.49 38.38
CA GLY A 20 -25.90 -31.87 37.20
C GLY A 20 -26.05 -30.66 36.27
N VAL A 21 -25.29 -30.64 35.18
CA VAL A 21 -25.55 -29.70 34.07
C VAL A 21 -26.87 -30.12 33.44
N ASN A 22 -27.89 -29.28 33.54
CA ASN A 22 -29.21 -29.52 32.95
C ASN A 22 -29.07 -29.69 31.42
N SER A 23 -29.95 -30.51 30.82
CA SER A 23 -29.98 -30.78 29.37
C SER A 23 -30.08 -29.50 28.51
N SER A 24 -30.75 -28.46 29.02
CA SER A 24 -30.93 -27.16 28.34
C SER A 24 -29.63 -26.35 28.27
N ASP A 25 -28.79 -26.44 29.29
CA ASP A 25 -27.54 -25.69 29.38
C ASP A 25 -26.46 -26.33 28.48
N LYS A 26 -26.46 -27.66 28.34
CA LYS A 26 -25.55 -28.38 27.45
C LYS A 26 -25.75 -27.99 25.98
N ALA A 27 -27.00 -27.98 25.51
CA ALA A 27 -27.32 -27.58 24.14
C ALA A 27 -26.92 -26.12 23.83
N SER A 28 -27.11 -25.23 24.82
CA SER A 28 -26.73 -23.81 24.69
C SER A 28 -25.21 -23.62 24.65
N ILE A 29 -24.46 -24.40 25.45
CA ILE A 29 -22.99 -24.39 25.45
C ILE A 29 -22.44 -24.94 24.13
N GLU A 30 -22.99 -26.04 23.61
CA GLU A 30 -22.58 -26.62 22.33
C GLU A 30 -22.82 -25.66 21.16
N ALA A 31 -23.99 -24.99 21.12
CA ALA A 31 -24.29 -23.98 20.12
C ALA A 31 -23.32 -22.79 20.19
N LEU A 32 -22.94 -22.36 21.40
CA LEU A 32 -21.96 -21.29 21.57
C LEU A 32 -20.56 -21.71 21.11
N GLN A 33 -20.13 -22.93 21.42
CA GLN A 33 -18.85 -23.48 20.97
C GLN A 33 -18.77 -23.57 19.44
N GLU A 34 -19.83 -24.02 18.79
CA GLU A 34 -19.87 -24.08 17.33
C GLU A 34 -19.83 -22.68 16.70
N ASN A 35 -20.57 -21.72 17.27
CA ASN A 35 -20.51 -20.33 16.80
C ASN A 35 -19.10 -19.71 16.95
N VAL A 36 -18.41 -20.00 18.06
CA VAL A 36 -17.02 -19.56 18.25
C VAL A 36 -16.11 -20.21 17.23
N ARG A 37 -16.25 -21.51 17.00
CA ARG A 37 -15.46 -22.27 16.01
C ARG A 37 -15.67 -21.73 14.58
N VAL A 38 -16.92 -21.48 14.19
CA VAL A 38 -17.26 -20.91 12.88
C VAL A 38 -16.67 -19.50 12.73
N LYS A 39 -16.83 -18.63 13.74
CA LYS A 39 -16.24 -17.29 13.70
C LYS A 39 -14.71 -17.32 13.62
N GLN A 40 -14.07 -18.22 14.37
CA GLN A 40 -12.62 -18.39 14.30
C GLN A 40 -12.18 -18.78 12.89
N SER A 41 -12.85 -19.76 12.28
CA SER A 41 -12.58 -20.16 10.90
C SER A 41 -12.79 -19.01 9.89
N GLN A 42 -13.78 -18.15 10.12
CA GLN A 42 -14.01 -16.97 9.28
C GLN A 42 -12.88 -15.94 9.41
N TYR A 43 -12.40 -15.68 10.62
CA TYR A 43 -11.26 -14.79 10.84
C TYR A 43 -9.98 -15.33 10.18
N ASP A 44 -9.73 -16.63 10.30
CA ASP A 44 -8.56 -17.27 9.69
C ASP A 44 -8.62 -17.21 8.16
N SER A 45 -9.80 -17.34 7.55
CA SER A 45 -9.99 -17.17 6.10
C SER A 45 -9.70 -15.74 5.66
N LYS A 46 -10.28 -14.75 6.34
CA LYS A 46 -10.04 -13.32 6.03
C LYS A 46 -8.57 -12.94 6.21
N LEU A 47 -7.90 -13.49 7.21
CA LEU A 47 -6.48 -13.24 7.43
C LEU A 47 -5.62 -13.79 6.29
N LYS A 48 -5.99 -14.93 5.69
CA LYS A 48 -5.30 -15.46 4.51
C LYS A 48 -5.51 -14.57 3.30
N GLU A 49 -6.74 -14.11 3.06
CA GLU A 49 -7.06 -13.20 1.95
C GLU A 49 -6.28 -11.88 2.06
N LEU A 50 -6.23 -11.28 3.26
CA LEU A 50 -5.47 -10.05 3.49
C LEU A 50 -3.98 -10.21 3.19
N ARG A 51 -3.37 -11.34 3.60
CA ARG A 51 -1.95 -11.62 3.29
C ARG A 51 -1.68 -11.76 1.80
N LEU A 52 -2.63 -12.31 1.03
CA LEU A 52 -2.51 -12.41 -0.43
C LEU A 52 -2.56 -11.02 -1.07
N ILE A 53 -3.51 -10.19 -0.66
CA ILE A 53 -3.65 -8.81 -1.16
C ILE A 53 -2.40 -7.98 -0.81
N GLU A 54 -1.87 -8.11 0.41
CA GLU A 54 -0.63 -7.42 0.80
C GLU A 54 0.56 -7.83 -0.07
N ALA A 55 0.69 -9.12 -0.40
CA ALA A 55 1.74 -9.60 -1.30
C ALA A 55 1.60 -9.03 -2.71
N GLU A 56 0.39 -9.02 -3.28
CA GLU A 56 0.11 -8.42 -4.59
C GLU A 56 0.41 -6.92 -4.61
N LEU A 57 0.07 -6.21 -3.54
CA LEU A 57 0.31 -4.77 -3.41
C LEU A 57 1.81 -4.48 -3.33
N GLU A 58 2.59 -5.29 -2.61
CA GLU A 58 4.05 -5.16 -2.57
C GLU A 58 4.70 -5.44 -3.93
N ASP A 59 4.21 -6.43 -4.69
CA ASP A 59 4.72 -6.69 -6.03
C ASP A 59 4.32 -5.58 -7.02
N ALA A 60 3.11 -5.03 -6.91
CA ALA A 60 2.67 -3.86 -7.68
C ALA A 60 3.51 -2.62 -7.35
N LYS A 61 3.86 -2.38 -6.08
CA LYS A 61 4.77 -1.30 -5.66
C LYS A 61 6.16 -1.47 -6.26
N LYS A 62 6.72 -2.68 -6.25
CA LYS A 62 8.02 -2.97 -6.89
C LYS A 62 7.96 -2.68 -8.39
N ALA A 63 6.90 -3.13 -9.07
CA ALA A 63 6.70 -2.87 -10.50
C ALA A 63 6.63 -1.36 -10.80
N LEU A 64 5.87 -0.60 -10.00
CA LEU A 64 5.80 0.85 -10.13
C LEU A 64 7.16 1.51 -9.93
N LYS A 65 7.91 1.11 -8.90
CA LYS A 65 9.27 1.62 -8.63
C LYS A 65 10.24 1.32 -9.78
N THR A 66 10.10 0.17 -10.45
CA THR A 66 10.90 -0.13 -11.65
C THR A 66 10.45 0.65 -12.89
N ALA A 67 9.16 1.00 -12.98
CA ALA A 67 8.63 1.82 -14.07
C ALA A 67 8.98 3.31 -13.91
N THR A 68 9.06 3.81 -12.68
CA THR A 68 9.41 5.21 -12.35
C THR A 68 10.89 5.41 -12.05
N ALA A 69 11.70 4.34 -12.00
CA ALA A 69 13.14 4.47 -11.90
C ALA A 69 13.67 5.28 -13.10
N PRO A 70 14.42 6.39 -12.88
CA PRO A 70 14.96 7.18 -13.97
C PRO A 70 15.87 6.29 -14.81
N LYS A 71 15.44 5.99 -16.05
CA LYS A 71 16.24 5.24 -17.02
C LYS A 71 17.54 6.00 -17.24
N ARG A 72 18.62 5.50 -16.64
CA ARG A 72 19.99 5.95 -16.93
C ARG A 72 20.23 5.77 -18.43
N SER A 73 20.52 6.89 -19.11
CA SER A 73 21.01 7.01 -20.49
C SER A 73 20.29 6.14 -21.54
N ARG A 74 19.17 6.63 -22.08
CA ARG A 74 18.62 6.10 -23.33
C ARG A 74 19.54 6.47 -24.49
N LYS A 75 19.83 5.49 -25.36
CA LYS A 75 20.51 5.69 -26.65
C LYS A 75 19.64 6.56 -27.57
N ILE A 76 20.28 7.38 -28.39
CA ILE A 76 19.65 8.19 -29.44
C ILE A 76 18.82 7.26 -30.35
N GLY A 77 17.49 7.46 -30.39
CA GLY A 77 16.57 6.70 -31.26
C GLY A 77 15.35 6.05 -30.57
N GLU A 78 15.24 6.09 -29.24
CA GLU A 78 14.03 5.62 -28.53
C GLU A 78 12.93 6.70 -28.61
N GLN A 79 11.70 6.29 -28.99
CA GLN A 79 10.53 7.14 -29.28
C GLN A 79 10.53 8.46 -28.49
N VAL A 80 10.72 9.55 -29.23
CA VAL A 80 10.69 10.91 -28.69
C VAL A 80 9.25 11.17 -28.25
N SER A 81 9.02 11.26 -26.94
CA SER A 81 7.71 11.62 -26.38
C SER A 81 7.16 12.87 -27.09
N ASP A 82 5.85 12.91 -27.35
CA ASP A 82 5.20 14.06 -27.99
C ASP A 82 5.38 15.35 -27.17
N VAL A 83 5.52 15.19 -25.85
CA VAL A 83 5.74 16.24 -24.86
C VAL A 83 7.20 16.18 -24.35
N PRO A 84 7.93 17.30 -24.33
CA PRO A 84 9.27 17.34 -23.74
C PRO A 84 9.22 17.11 -22.23
N CYS A 85 10.29 16.55 -21.66
CA CYS A 85 10.43 16.37 -20.22
C CYS A 85 10.51 17.72 -19.49
N GLU A 86 9.86 17.84 -18.33
CA GLU A 86 9.97 18.99 -17.42
C GLU A 86 11.43 19.21 -16.99
N CYS A 87 12.21 18.14 -16.91
CA CYS A 87 13.61 18.13 -16.50
C CYS A 87 14.58 18.94 -17.39
N VAL A 88 14.13 19.37 -18.58
CA VAL A 88 14.87 20.28 -19.47
C VAL A 88 14.91 21.71 -18.90
N PHE A 89 13.92 22.07 -18.09
CA PHE A 89 13.76 23.40 -17.50
C PHE A 89 14.11 23.38 -16.01
N ASN A 90 15.02 24.25 -15.59
CA ASN A 90 15.28 24.51 -14.18
C ASN A 90 15.87 25.91 -13.97
N SER A 91 15.14 26.80 -13.28
CA SER A 91 15.49 28.22 -13.11
C SER A 91 16.74 28.48 -12.27
N LYS A 92 17.22 27.48 -11.52
CA LYS A 92 18.43 27.58 -10.69
C LYS A 92 19.67 26.96 -11.36
N ARG A 93 19.54 26.39 -12.56
CA ARG A 93 20.70 25.91 -13.33
C ARG A 93 21.38 27.05 -14.08
N MET A 94 22.70 26.94 -14.21
CA MET A 94 23.52 27.87 -15.00
C MET A 94 23.09 27.93 -16.47
N TRP A 95 22.64 26.80 -17.01
CA TRP A 95 22.00 26.72 -18.32
C TRP A 95 20.54 26.32 -18.13
N ASN A 96 19.64 27.29 -18.33
CA ASN A 96 18.21 27.11 -18.32
C ASN A 96 17.61 27.75 -19.58
N PRO A 97 17.18 26.96 -20.58
CA PRO A 97 16.50 27.54 -21.74
C PRO A 97 15.14 28.11 -21.30
N GLU A 98 14.82 29.34 -21.70
CA GLU A 98 13.46 29.88 -21.49
C GLU A 98 12.40 29.06 -22.25
N LYS A 99 12.82 28.48 -23.38
CA LYS A 99 11.99 27.72 -24.31
C LYS A 99 12.83 26.77 -25.15
N ILE A 100 12.19 25.74 -25.67
CA ILE A 100 12.81 24.77 -26.59
C ILE A 100 11.91 24.52 -27.80
N LEU A 101 12.51 24.11 -28.91
CA LEU A 101 11.78 23.59 -30.06
C LEU A 101 11.73 22.05 -29.94
N TRP A 102 10.53 21.50 -29.83
CA TRP A 102 10.30 20.06 -29.70
C TRP A 102 9.08 19.66 -30.52
N ASN A 103 9.22 18.63 -31.37
CA ASN A 103 8.16 18.20 -32.30
C ASN A 103 7.50 19.35 -33.08
N ASN A 104 8.34 20.25 -33.62
CA ASN A 104 7.93 21.42 -34.40
C ASN A 104 7.04 22.43 -33.65
N GLN A 105 7.04 22.38 -32.32
CA GLN A 105 6.34 23.34 -31.44
C GLN A 105 7.32 23.95 -30.44
N TYR A 106 7.07 25.20 -30.06
CA TYR A 106 7.82 25.83 -28.98
C TYR A 106 7.17 25.52 -27.65
N TRP A 107 7.98 25.04 -26.71
CA TRP A 107 7.55 24.70 -25.36
C TRP A 107 8.30 25.54 -24.34
N LYS A 108 7.66 25.85 -23.23
CA LYS A 108 8.24 26.53 -22.07
C LYS A 108 7.77 25.86 -20.78
N CYS A 109 8.44 26.15 -19.68
CA CYS A 109 7.95 25.78 -18.37
C CYS A 109 6.69 26.59 -18.02
N SER A 110 5.63 25.94 -17.54
CA SER A 110 4.41 26.60 -17.08
C SER A 110 4.59 27.23 -15.70
N GLU A 111 5.28 26.52 -14.80
CA GLU A 111 5.52 26.96 -13.43
C GLU A 111 6.82 26.36 -12.88
N TYR A 112 7.62 27.19 -12.21
CA TYR A 112 8.82 26.74 -11.51
C TYR A 112 8.56 26.61 -10.01
N ASN A 113 9.15 25.59 -9.40
CA ASN A 113 9.25 25.50 -7.96
C ASN A 113 10.25 26.55 -7.44
N ASP A 114 9.82 27.45 -6.56
CA ASP A 114 10.66 28.53 -6.04
C ASP A 114 11.83 28.04 -5.15
N GLU A 115 11.68 26.90 -4.48
CA GLU A 115 12.69 26.33 -3.58
C GLU A 115 13.75 25.52 -4.34
N THR A 116 13.36 24.71 -5.32
CA THR A 116 14.30 23.84 -6.06
C THR A 116 14.69 24.39 -7.42
N GLY A 117 13.90 25.31 -7.97
CA GLY A 117 14.01 25.81 -9.34
C GLY A 117 13.52 24.83 -10.39
N GLU A 118 13.00 23.66 -10.02
CA GLU A 118 12.54 22.64 -10.95
C GLU A 118 11.23 23.05 -11.63
N CYS A 119 11.07 22.66 -12.89
CA CYS A 119 9.82 22.88 -13.59
C CYS A 119 8.74 21.88 -13.14
N LEU A 120 7.55 22.37 -12.83
CA LEU A 120 6.41 21.56 -12.37
C LEU A 120 5.52 21.09 -13.54
N GLY A 121 5.63 21.72 -14.71
CA GLY A 121 4.86 21.38 -15.90
C GLY A 121 5.35 22.11 -17.14
N VAL A 122 5.08 21.55 -18.32
CA VAL A 122 5.42 22.18 -19.60
C VAL A 122 4.16 22.56 -20.37
N GLU A 123 4.24 23.67 -21.08
CA GLU A 123 3.15 24.14 -21.93
C GLU A 123 3.65 24.61 -23.30
N VAL A 124 2.77 24.47 -24.30
CA VAL A 124 3.02 24.96 -25.66
C VAL A 124 2.87 26.47 -25.68
N MET A 125 3.83 27.16 -26.30
CA MET A 125 3.76 28.61 -26.48
C MET A 125 2.67 28.99 -27.49
N SER A 126 1.93 30.06 -27.19
CA SER A 126 0.92 30.58 -28.10
C SER A 126 1.54 31.12 -29.41
N PRO A 127 0.80 31.12 -30.54
CA PRO A 127 1.29 31.67 -31.80
C PRO A 127 1.76 33.13 -31.69
N GLU A 128 1.12 33.94 -30.84
CA GLU A 128 1.45 35.33 -30.57
C GLU A 128 2.81 35.46 -29.89
N GLU A 129 3.08 34.62 -28.90
CA GLU A 129 4.39 34.55 -28.24
C GLU A 129 5.46 34.08 -29.22
N VAL A 130 5.17 33.10 -30.07
CA VAL A 130 6.13 32.60 -31.08
C VAL A 130 6.51 33.68 -32.09
N LYS A 131 5.55 34.51 -32.53
CA LYS A 131 5.81 35.64 -33.44
C LYS A 131 6.78 36.67 -32.85
N LYS A 132 6.76 36.88 -31.53
CA LYS A 132 7.68 37.81 -30.84
C LYS A 132 9.13 37.33 -30.86
N ILE A 133 9.38 36.04 -31.08
CA ILE A 133 10.73 35.45 -31.11
C ILE A 133 11.39 35.62 -32.50
N LYS A 134 10.58 35.69 -33.57
CA LYS A 134 11.06 35.75 -34.95
C LYS A 134 11.37 37.18 -35.44
N LYS A 135 11.30 38.18 -34.56
CA LYS A 135 11.68 39.57 -34.81
C LYS A 135 13.05 39.83 -34.21
#